data_AF-A0A7W0U6M3-F1
#
_entry.id   AF-A0A7W0U6M3-F1
#
_cell.length_a   1.000
_cell.length_b   1.000
_cell.length_c   1.000
_cell.angle_alpha   90.00
_cell.angle_beta   90.00
_cell.angle_gamma   90.00
#
_symmetry.space_group_name_H-M   'P 1'
#
loop_
_entity.id
_entity.type
_entity.pdbx_description
1 polymer ?
#
loop_
_entity_poly.entity_id
_entity_poly.type
_entity_poly.pdbx_seq_one_letter_code
_entity_poly.pdbx_strand_id
1 'polypeptide(L)'
;MLSSSSDARAVVVHLSAGDRLQEHEVHERAWVVVVAGEVEIETEDGTLATGGPGLLTEFEPRERHEVRARSDARLLLLLTPWPGAGHPGAMSLSDKEHARERARGRAKTNPS
;
A
#
# COMPACT_ATOMS: atom_id res chain seq x y z
N MET A 1 -0.32 -15.77 -18.30
CA MET A 1 0.16 -14.55 -18.96
C MET A 1 1.18 -13.92 -18.03
N LEU A 2 2.44 -13.74 -18.47
CA LEU A 2 3.55 -13.30 -17.62
C LEU A 2 3.68 -11.77 -17.76
N SER A 3 3.63 -11.05 -16.65
CA SER A 3 3.97 -9.61 -16.62
C SER A 3 5.23 -9.46 -15.79
N SER A 4 6.27 -8.86 -16.38
CA SER A 4 7.54 -8.54 -15.74
C SER A 4 7.68 -7.03 -15.73
N SER A 5 7.61 -6.43 -14.54
CA SER A 5 8.03 -5.06 -14.25
C SER A 5 9.15 -5.07 -13.20
N SER A 6 9.93 -3.99 -13.13
CA SER A 6 11.29 -4.05 -12.57
C SER A 6 11.40 -4.14 -11.05
N ASP A 7 10.37 -3.82 -10.25
CA ASP A 7 10.46 -3.98 -8.79
C ASP A 7 9.06 -4.13 -8.16
N ALA A 8 8.92 -5.10 -7.26
CA ALA A 8 7.70 -5.38 -6.50
C ALA A 8 8.06 -5.74 -5.06
N ARG A 9 7.18 -5.41 -4.10
CA ARG A 9 7.36 -5.78 -2.69
C ARG A 9 6.25 -6.70 -2.23
N ALA A 10 6.63 -7.84 -1.66
CA ALA A 10 5.72 -8.78 -1.03
C ALA A 10 5.90 -8.72 0.50
N VAL A 11 4.79 -8.62 1.23
CA VAL A 11 4.76 -8.57 2.70
C VAL A 11 3.73 -9.56 3.20
N VAL A 12 4.11 -10.39 4.18
CA VAL A 12 3.15 -11.23 4.90
C VAL A 12 2.70 -10.47 6.14
N VAL A 13 1.39 -10.34 6.30
CA VAL A 13 0.77 -9.70 7.46
C VAL A 13 0.03 -10.77 8.27
N HIS A 14 0.21 -10.75 9.58
CA HIS A 14 -0.58 -11.53 10.52
C HIS A 14 -1.54 -10.58 11.21
N LEU A 15 -2.83 -10.92 11.22
CA LEU A 15 -3.87 -10.22 11.98
C LEU A 15 -4.53 -11.21 12.95
N SER A 16 -4.61 -10.88 14.23
CA SER A 16 -5.39 -11.65 15.18
C SER A 16 -6.88 -11.43 14.91
N ALA A 17 -7.75 -12.33 15.35
CA ALA A 17 -9.20 -12.13 15.23
C ALA A 17 -9.64 -10.77 15.80
N GLY A 18 -10.33 -9.96 14.98
CA GLY A 18 -10.76 -8.61 15.33
C GLY A 18 -9.78 -7.49 15.00
N ASP A 19 -8.50 -7.82 14.73
CA ASP A 19 -7.51 -6.85 14.28
C ASP A 19 -7.85 -6.32 12.88
N ARG A 20 -7.34 -5.12 12.60
CA ARG A 20 -7.54 -4.42 11.34
C ARG A 20 -6.20 -3.99 10.78
N LEU A 21 -6.02 -4.22 9.48
CA LEU A 21 -5.08 -3.41 8.70
C LEU A 21 -5.79 -2.08 8.45
N GLN A 22 -5.50 -1.08 9.30
CA GLN A 22 -6.16 0.23 9.27
C GLN A 22 -5.96 0.96 7.93
N GLU A 23 -6.65 2.08 7.74
CA GLU A 23 -6.66 2.90 6.52
C GLU A 23 -5.24 3.19 5.99
N HIS A 24 -4.80 2.46 4.97
CA HIS A 24 -3.51 2.68 4.31
C HIS A 24 -3.77 3.24 2.91
N GLU A 25 -3.48 4.52 2.71
CA GLU A 25 -3.29 5.06 1.37
C GLU A 25 -1.88 4.66 0.91
N VAL A 26 -1.78 3.59 0.13
CA VAL A 26 -0.53 3.27 -0.58
C VAL A 26 -0.44 4.09 -1.86
N HIS A 27 0.74 4.63 -2.18
CA HIS A 27 0.96 5.34 -3.44
C HIS A 27 1.05 4.37 -4.63
N GLU A 28 1.22 3.09 -4.33
CA GLU A 28 1.31 1.96 -5.24
C GLU A 28 -0.04 1.27 -5.44
N ARG A 29 -0.17 0.51 -6.53
CA ARG A 29 -1.23 -0.48 -6.69
C ARG A 29 -0.96 -1.65 -5.74
N ALA A 30 -2.01 -2.13 -5.09
CA ALA A 30 -1.91 -3.19 -4.09
C ALA A 30 -2.80 -4.38 -4.41
N TRP A 31 -2.35 -5.57 -4.02
CA TRP A 31 -3.18 -6.77 -3.96
C TRP A 31 -3.10 -7.37 -2.58
N VAL A 32 -4.24 -7.76 -2.04
CA VAL A 32 -4.34 -8.55 -0.81
C VAL A 32 -4.86 -9.94 -1.15
N VAL A 33 -4.08 -10.95 -0.78
CA VAL A 33 -4.49 -12.36 -0.85
C VAL A 33 -4.63 -12.91 0.55
N VAL A 34 -5.78 -13.52 0.83
CA VAL A 34 -5.98 -14.27 2.07
C VAL A 34 -5.30 -15.63 1.92
N VAL A 35 -4.32 -15.91 2.76
CA VAL A 35 -3.58 -17.18 2.80
C VAL A 35 -4.18 -18.13 3.84
N ALA A 36 -4.62 -17.58 4.97
CA ALA A 36 -5.25 -18.33 6.06
C ALA A 36 -6.23 -17.42 6.82
N GLY A 37 -7.19 -18.03 7.52
CA GLY A 37 -8.22 -17.32 8.27
C GLY A 37 -9.35 -16.79 7.38
N GLU A 38 -10.12 -15.85 7.92
CA GLU A 38 -11.24 -15.21 7.25
C GLU A 38 -11.19 -13.71 7.51
N VAL A 39 -11.46 -12.91 6.48
CA VAL A 39 -11.46 -11.45 6.56
C VAL A 39 -12.69 -10.85 5.90
N GLU A 40 -12.93 -9.61 6.27
CA GLU A 40 -13.87 -8.68 5.66
C GLU A 40 -13.05 -7.51 5.10
N ILE A 41 -13.31 -7.14 3.84
CA ILE A 41 -12.62 -6.07 3.12
C ILE A 41 -13.65 -5.04 2.70
N GLU A 42 -13.43 -3.79 3.10
CA GLU A 42 -14.28 -2.65 2.75
C GLU A 42 -13.44 -1.62 1.99
N THR A 43 -13.98 -1.12 0.87
CA THR A 43 -13.37 -0.07 0.03
C THR A 43 -14.16 1.23 0.16
N GLU A 44 -13.54 2.36 -0.24
CA GLU A 44 -14.17 3.69 -0.18
C GLU A 44 -15.52 3.80 -0.92
N ASP A 45 -15.72 3.01 -1.98
CA ASP A 45 -16.96 2.98 -2.74
C ASP A 45 -18.08 2.15 -2.07
N GLY A 46 -17.81 1.59 -0.87
CA GLY A 46 -18.73 0.77 -0.11
C GLY A 46 -18.81 -0.68 -0.59
N THR A 47 -17.90 -1.12 -1.46
CA THR A 47 -17.81 -2.54 -1.83
C THR A 47 -17.30 -3.35 -0.64
N LEU A 48 -18.07 -4.38 -0.28
CA LEU A 48 -17.75 -5.30 0.81
C LEU A 48 -17.49 -6.70 0.24
N ALA A 49 -16.29 -7.23 0.50
CA ALA A 49 -15.94 -8.61 0.19
C ALA A 49 -15.57 -9.37 1.47
N THR A 50 -16.17 -10.54 1.67
CA THR A 50 -15.86 -11.41 2.82
C THR A 50 -15.42 -12.76 2.32
N GLY A 51 -14.34 -13.29 2.89
CA GLY A 51 -13.85 -14.60 2.49
C GLY A 51 -12.58 -15.04 3.19
N GLY A 52 -12.25 -16.30 2.96
CA GLY A 52 -11.07 -16.98 3.48
C GLY A 52 -10.00 -17.24 2.41
N PRO A 53 -9.21 -18.32 2.54
CA PRO A 53 -8.08 -18.58 1.67
C PRO A 53 -8.44 -18.58 0.18
N GLY A 54 -7.65 -17.85 -0.61
CA GLY A 54 -7.87 -17.71 -2.05
C GLY A 54 -8.72 -16.49 -2.46
N LEU A 55 -9.32 -15.78 -1.50
CA LEU A 55 -9.85 -14.44 -1.76
C LEU A 55 -8.69 -13.51 -2.17
N LEU A 56 -8.85 -12.82 -3.29
CA LEU A 56 -7.92 -11.85 -3.84
C LEU A 56 -8.68 -10.55 -4.12
N THR A 57 -8.17 -9.44 -3.58
CA THR A 57 -8.67 -8.10 -3.87
C THR A 57 -7.54 -7.25 -4.43
N GLU A 58 -7.82 -6.48 -5.47
CA GLU A 58 -6.93 -5.48 -6.06
C GLU A 58 -7.42 -4.09 -5.65
N PHE A 59 -6.48 -3.21 -5.31
CA PHE A 59 -6.72 -1.81 -4.99
C PHE A 59 -5.93 -0.92 -5.94
N GLU A 60 -6.60 0.09 -6.49
CA GLU A 60 -5.97 1.15 -7.25
C GLU A 60 -4.99 1.95 -6.37
N PRO A 61 -3.95 2.57 -6.97
CA PRO A 61 -3.11 3.50 -6.24
C PRO A 61 -3.95 4.56 -5.52
N ARG A 62 -3.66 4.75 -4.22
CA ARG A 62 -4.35 5.69 -3.32
C ARG A 62 -5.80 5.34 -3.00
N GLU A 63 -6.28 4.17 -3.38
CA GLU A 63 -7.60 3.71 -2.99
C GLU A 63 -7.62 3.38 -1.49
N ARG A 64 -8.54 4.02 -0.76
CA ARG A 64 -8.72 3.74 0.67
C ARG A 64 -9.47 2.42 0.82
N HIS A 65 -8.90 1.56 1.66
CA HIS A 65 -9.44 0.25 1.98
C HIS A 65 -9.13 -0.11 3.43
N GLU A 66 -10.02 -0.90 4.02
CA GLU A 66 -9.85 -1.51 5.34
C GLU A 66 -9.92 -3.03 5.20
N VAL A 67 -9.01 -3.75 5.86
CA VAL A 67 -9.09 -5.21 5.98
C VAL A 67 -9.24 -5.57 7.45
N ARG A 68 -10.32 -6.26 7.78
CA ARG A 68 -10.64 -6.71 9.13
C ARG A 68 -10.60 -8.23 9.24
N ALA A 69 -9.86 -8.74 10.22
CA ALA A 69 -9.82 -10.15 10.53
C ALA A 69 -11.09 -10.62 11.27
N ARG A 70 -11.77 -11.64 10.74
CA ARG A 70 -12.91 -12.34 11.38
C ARG A 70 -12.45 -13.51 12.23
N SER A 71 -11.30 -14.09 11.89
CA SER A 71 -10.53 -15.07 12.66
C SER A 71 -9.03 -14.73 12.53
N ASP A 72 -8.15 -15.41 13.26
CA ASP A 72 -6.71 -15.26 13.06
C ASP A 72 -6.36 -15.48 11.58
N ALA A 73 -5.84 -14.43 10.95
CA ALA A 73 -5.70 -14.35 9.51
C ALA A 73 -4.25 -14.07 9.10
N ARG A 74 -3.86 -14.66 7.98
CA ARG A 74 -2.58 -14.40 7.32
C ARG A 74 -2.83 -13.90 5.92
N LEU A 75 -2.29 -12.73 5.62
CA LEU A 75 -2.45 -12.05 4.34
C LEU A 75 -1.11 -11.94 3.63
N LEU A 76 -1.14 -12.05 2.31
CA LEU A 76 -0.05 -11.62 1.44
C LEU A 76 -0.45 -10.30 0.80
N LEU A 77 0.31 -9.24 1.11
CA LEU A 77 0.21 -7.93 0.47
C LEU A 77 1.29 -7.84 -0.61
N LEU A 78 0.88 -7.57 -1.85
CA LEU A 78 1.77 -7.31 -2.96
C LEU A 78 1.63 -5.85 -3.40
N LEU A 79 2.75 -5.15 -3.52
CA LEU A 79 2.83 -3.75 -3.97
C LEU A 79 3.66 -3.70 -5.26
N THR A 80 3.09 -3.21 -6.35
CA THR A 80 3.84 -3.01 -7.60
C THR A 80 3.28 -1.86 -8.45
N PRO A 81 4.14 -1.06 -9.11
CA PRO A 81 5.60 -1.06 -8.97
C PRO A 81 6.00 -0.53 -7.58
N TRP A 82 7.06 -1.11 -6.99
CA TRP A 82 7.62 -0.63 -5.74
C TRP A 82 9.07 -0.17 -5.93
N PRO A 83 9.47 1.05 -5.53
CA PRO A 83 8.62 2.09 -4.98
C PRO A 83 7.75 2.72 -6.09
N GLY A 84 6.51 3.06 -5.77
CA GLY A 84 5.58 3.71 -6.70
C GLY A 84 5.95 5.16 -6.99
N ALA A 85 5.35 5.73 -8.03
CA ALA A 85 5.52 7.15 -8.33
C ALA A 85 5.05 8.01 -7.14
N GLY A 86 5.95 8.82 -6.60
CA GLY A 86 5.68 9.67 -5.43
C GLY A 86 6.05 9.06 -4.07
N HIS A 87 6.45 7.80 -4.01
CA HIS A 87 7.02 7.22 -2.80
C HIS A 87 8.35 7.92 -2.45
N PRO A 88 8.60 8.34 -1.20
CA PRO A 88 9.84 9.06 -0.83
C PRO A 88 11.14 8.31 -1.17
N GLY A 89 11.06 6.97 -1.23
CA GLY A 89 12.16 6.09 -1.65
C GLY A 89 12.37 5.98 -3.17
N ALA A 90 11.43 6.43 -4.01
CA ALA A 90 11.51 6.39 -5.47
C ALA A 90 12.40 7.48 -6.08
N MET A 91 12.82 8.47 -5.29
CA MET A 91 13.66 9.57 -5.76
C MET A 91 15.08 9.08 -6.06
N SER A 92 15.58 9.39 -7.26
CA SER A 92 17.00 9.24 -7.59
C SER A 92 17.87 10.14 -6.67
N LEU A 93 19.18 9.87 -6.60
CA LEU A 93 20.10 10.73 -5.84
C LEU A 93 20.05 12.19 -6.32
N SER A 94 19.93 12.41 -7.63
CA SER A 94 19.73 13.74 -8.24
C SER A 94 18.41 14.40 -7.85
N ASP A 95 17.33 13.63 -7.70
CA ASP A 95 16.04 14.19 -7.24
C ASP A 95 16.11 14.60 -5.77
N LYS A 96 16.84 13.85 -4.94
CA LYS A 96 17.11 14.20 -3.54
C LYS A 96 17.94 15.46 -3.42
N GLU A 97 18.89 15.68 -4.33
CA GLU A 97 19.71 16.90 -4.39
C GLU A 97 18.86 18.12 -4.78
N HIS A 98 18.06 18.03 -5.85
CA HIS A 98 17.15 19.11 -6.25
C HIS A 98 16.09 19.41 -5.18
N ALA A 99 15.54 18.39 -4.50
CA ALA A 99 14.61 18.58 -3.39
C ALA A 99 15.25 19.34 -2.22
N ARG A 100 16.51 19.02 -1.88
CA ARG A 100 17.29 19.74 -0.86
C ARG A 100 17.54 21.19 -1.25
N GLU A 101 17.84 21.46 -2.52
CA GLU A 101 18.02 22.84 -3.02
C GLU A 101 16.72 23.65 -2.98
N ARG A 102 15.58 23.07 -3.37
CA ARG A 102 14.27 23.75 -3.28
C ARG A 102 13.86 24.04 -1.84
N ALA A 103 14.13 23.13 -0.91
CA ALA A 103 13.90 23.36 0.52
C ALA A 103 14.76 24.51 1.06
N ARG A 104 16.05 24.56 0.67
CA ARG A 104 16.97 25.66 1.03
C ARG A 104 16.60 26.99 0.39
N GLY A 105 16.10 26.98 -0.85
CA GLY A 105 15.62 28.17 -1.54
C GLY A 105 14.39 28.77 -0.88
N ARG A 106 13.41 27.94 -0.51
CA ARG A 106 12.18 28.37 0.16
C ARG A 106 12.41 28.96 1.55
N ALA A 107 13.43 28.48 2.28
CA ALA A 107 13.87 29.06 3.55
C ALA A 107 14.53 30.44 3.41
N LYS A 108 15.09 30.77 2.23
CA LYS A 108 15.73 32.07 1.97
C LYS A 108 14.77 33.13 1.44
N THR A 109 13.62 32.74 0.88
CA THR A 109 12.66 33.66 0.25
C THR A 109 11.51 34.11 1.14
N ASN A 110 11.45 33.67 2.40
CA ASN A 110 10.48 34.18 3.37
C ASN A 110 11.21 34.77 4.60
N PRO A 111 11.86 35.94 4.48
CA PRO A 111 12.24 36.69 5.66
C PRO A 111 10.97 37.20 6.35
N SER A 112 10.97 37.11 7.68
CA SER A 112 9.92 37.61 8.58
C SER A 112 9.62 39.09 8.40
#